data_AF-A0A425DFJ7-F1
#
_entry.id   AF-A0A425DFJ7-F1
#
_cell.length_a   1.000
_cell.length_b   1.000
_cell.length_c   1.000
_cell.angle_alpha   90.00
_cell.angle_beta   90.00
_cell.angle_gamma   90.00
#
_symmetry.space_group_name_H-M   'P 1'
#
loop_
_entity.id
_entity.type
_entity.pdbx_description
1 polymer ?
#
loop_
_entity_poly.entity_id
_entity_poly.type
_entity_poly.pdbx_seq_one_letter_code
_entity_poly.pdbx_strand_id
1 'polypeptide(L)'
;MLGSMQESPSPATSRPGDDGRWVMLDSWGLMPRTLNHLLESCNFTNQPLSCAYVEIYNDKAFDLMADKKRQRPLALRERLDGATDLPGLTTHAITSVDDAMRFLHRGYV
;
A
#
# COMPACT_ATOMS: atom_id res chain seq x y z
N MET A 1 18.60 26.65 -18.43
CA MET A 1 17.52 25.69 -18.70
C MET A 1 17.14 25.05 -17.37
N LEU A 2 16.04 25.50 -16.74
CA LEU A 2 15.48 24.74 -15.62
C LEU A 2 14.83 23.49 -16.23
N GLY A 3 15.39 22.32 -15.93
CA GLY A 3 14.75 21.06 -16.28
C GLY A 3 13.40 20.99 -15.57
N SER A 4 12.34 20.82 -16.36
CA SER A 4 11.00 20.54 -15.86
C SER A 4 11.11 19.38 -14.88
N MET A 5 10.82 19.61 -13.60
CA MET A 5 10.61 18.54 -12.64
C MET A 5 9.39 17.75 -13.12
N GLN A 6 9.65 16.65 -13.83
CA GLN A 6 8.62 15.72 -14.23
C GLN A 6 8.13 15.06 -12.95
N GLU A 7 6.97 15.49 -12.44
CA GLU A 7 6.34 14.86 -11.30
C GLU A 7 6.20 13.36 -11.61
N SER A 8 6.87 12.54 -10.80
CA SER A 8 6.72 11.10 -10.87
C SER A 8 5.24 10.77 -10.62
N PRO A 9 4.54 10.09 -11.53
CA PRO A 9 3.16 9.69 -11.31
C PRO A 9 3.01 9.02 -9.94
N SER A 10 2.24 9.68 -9.09
CA SER A 10 1.72 9.10 -7.85
C SER A 10 0.89 7.87 -8.20
N PRO A 11 0.70 6.91 -7.27
CA PRO A 11 -0.23 5.80 -7.47
C PRO A 11 -1.57 6.30 -8.06
N ALA A 12 -2.07 7.44 -7.58
CA ALA A 12 -3.20 8.20 -8.11
C ALA A 12 -3.34 8.33 -9.65
N THR A 13 -2.21 8.41 -10.36
CA THR A 13 -2.15 8.70 -11.80
C THR A 13 -1.80 7.48 -12.65
N SER A 14 -1.35 6.39 -12.02
CA SER A 14 -1.14 5.11 -12.69
C SER A 14 -2.49 4.50 -13.04
N ARG A 15 -2.58 3.83 -14.18
CA ARG A 15 -3.78 3.09 -14.59
C ARG A 15 -3.38 1.70 -15.08
N PRO A 16 -4.24 0.68 -14.93
CA PRO A 16 -3.99 -0.59 -15.57
C PRO A 16 -4.05 -0.39 -17.10
N GLY A 17 -3.39 -1.27 -17.85
CA GLY A 17 -3.53 -1.31 -19.29
C GLY A 17 -4.95 -1.69 -19.72
N ASP A 18 -5.20 -1.66 -21.03
CA ASP A 18 -6.52 -2.00 -21.60
C ASP A 18 -6.97 -3.45 -21.27
N ASP A 19 -6.02 -4.32 -20.95
CA ASP A 19 -6.23 -5.71 -20.51
C ASP A 19 -6.51 -5.86 -19.00
N GLY A 20 -6.55 -4.75 -18.26
CA GLY A 20 -6.79 -4.70 -16.83
C GLY A 20 -5.57 -5.07 -15.95
N ARG A 21 -4.39 -5.27 -16.55
CA ARG A 21 -3.16 -5.61 -15.82
C ARG A 21 -2.34 -4.37 -15.50
N TRP A 22 -1.70 -4.39 -14.35
CA TRP A 22 -0.71 -3.38 -13.97
C TRP A 22 0.67 -3.73 -14.52
N VAL A 23 1.27 -2.78 -15.26
CA VAL A 23 2.65 -2.87 -15.75
C VAL A 23 3.46 -1.79 -15.07
N MET A 24 4.57 -2.17 -14.43
CA MET A 24 5.44 -1.21 -13.76
C MET A 24 6.13 -0.29 -14.78
N LEU A 25 5.99 1.02 -14.58
CA LEU A 25 6.61 2.04 -15.42
C LEU A 25 7.77 2.72 -14.68
N ASP A 26 8.80 3.10 -15.44
CA ASP A 26 9.95 3.86 -14.94
C ASP A 26 9.63 5.24 -14.41
N SER A 27 8.39 5.70 -14.55
CA SER A 27 7.90 6.97 -14.03
C SER A 27 7.25 6.84 -12.65
N TRP A 28 6.91 5.64 -12.19
CA TRP A 28 6.13 5.46 -10.96
C TRP A 28 6.81 6.02 -9.70
N GLY A 29 6.01 6.47 -8.74
CA GLY A 29 6.53 6.90 -7.43
C GLY A 29 7.28 5.81 -6.67
N LEU A 30 7.86 6.18 -5.52
CA LEU A 30 8.65 5.27 -4.69
C LEU A 30 7.84 4.08 -4.18
N MET A 31 6.59 4.30 -3.73
CA MET A 31 5.78 3.25 -3.10
C MET A 31 5.56 2.02 -4.01
N PRO A 32 5.09 2.16 -5.27
CA PRO A 32 5.02 1.04 -6.21
C PRO A 32 6.36 0.31 -6.43
N ARG A 33 7.45 1.07 -6.60
CA ARG A 33 8.78 0.49 -6.87
C ARG A 33 9.34 -0.27 -5.66
N THR A 34 9.15 0.28 -4.46
CA THR A 34 9.57 -0.37 -3.21
C THR A 34 8.79 -1.66 -2.99
N LEU A 35 7.46 -1.67 -3.22
CA LEU A 35 6.68 -2.91 -3.13
C LEU A 35 7.12 -3.96 -4.15
N ASN A 36 7.41 -3.56 -5.40
CA ASN A 36 7.95 -4.49 -6.39
C ASN A 36 9.30 -5.08 -5.94
N HIS A 37 10.21 -4.23 -5.47
CA HIS A 37 11.51 -4.67 -4.99
C HIS A 37 11.42 -5.61 -3.78
N LEU A 38 10.54 -5.31 -2.82
CA LEU A 38 10.28 -6.18 -1.67
C LEU A 38 9.66 -7.51 -2.12
N LEU A 39 8.73 -7.49 -3.08
CA LEU A 39 8.13 -8.70 -3.62
C LEU A 39 9.17 -9.61 -4.29
N GLU A 40 10.06 -9.05 -5.14
CA GLU A 40 11.16 -9.80 -5.74
C GLU A 40 12.09 -10.40 -4.68
N SER A 41 12.43 -9.63 -3.65
CA SER A 41 13.29 -10.07 -2.55
C SER A 41 12.63 -11.19 -1.74
N CYS A 42 11.36 -11.04 -1.39
CA CYS A 42 10.57 -12.02 -0.67
C CYS A 42 10.37 -13.32 -1.46
N ASN A 43 10.17 -13.22 -2.78
CA ASN A 43 10.09 -14.39 -3.66
C ASN A 43 11.42 -15.13 -3.71
N PHE A 44 12.55 -14.41 -3.77
CA PHE A 44 13.89 -15.02 -3.74
C PHE A 44 14.15 -15.73 -2.41
N THR A 45 13.72 -15.17 -1.28
CA THR A 45 13.89 -15.78 0.05
C THR A 45 12.75 -16.73 0.46
N ASN A 46 11.75 -16.93 -0.41
CA ASN A 46 10.54 -17.70 -0.15
C ASN A 46 9.81 -17.27 1.15
N GLN A 47 9.73 -15.96 1.39
CA GLN A 47 9.02 -15.37 2.53
C GLN A 47 7.74 -14.67 2.07
N PRO A 48 6.63 -14.75 2.82
CA PRO A 48 5.40 -14.06 2.45
C PRO A 48 5.53 -12.56 2.66
N LEU A 49 5.01 -11.78 1.71
CA LEU A 49 4.83 -10.33 1.83
C LEU A 49 3.36 -10.02 2.13
N SER A 50 3.13 -9.19 3.14
CA SER A 50 1.81 -8.67 3.43
C SER A 50 1.86 -7.20 3.82
N CYS A 51 0.76 -6.49 3.55
CA CYS A 51 0.67 -5.04 3.76
C CYS A 51 -0.64 -4.68 4.44
N ALA A 52 -0.59 -3.63 5.26
CA ALA A 52 -1.74 -2.94 5.81
C ALA A 52 -1.61 -1.45 5.47
N TYR A 53 -2.73 -0.76 5.29
CA TYR A 53 -2.73 0.66 4.92
C TYR A 53 -3.64 1.43 5.88
N VAL A 54 -3.03 2.34 6.65
CA VAL A 54 -3.67 3.09 7.73
C VAL A 54 -3.62 4.58 7.42
N GLU A 55 -4.72 5.28 7.68
CA GLU A 55 -4.75 6.74 7.76
C GLU A 55 -4.80 7.17 9.23
N ILE A 56 -4.01 8.19 9.58
CA ILE A 56 -4.11 8.88 10.87
C ILE A 56 -4.79 10.23 10.62
N TYR A 57 -6.01 10.38 11.13
CA TYR A 57 -6.80 11.59 10.97
C TYR A 57 -7.45 11.98 12.29
N ASN A 58 -7.29 13.24 12.70
CA ASN A 58 -7.82 13.76 13.97
C ASN A 58 -7.49 12.85 15.18
N ASP A 59 -6.20 12.49 15.29
CA ASP A 59 -5.65 11.63 16.36
C ASP A 59 -6.29 10.24 16.45
N LYS A 60 -6.80 9.73 15.32
CA LYS A 60 -7.45 8.43 15.21
C LYS A 60 -6.89 7.66 14.02
N ALA A 61 -6.72 6.34 14.19
CA ALA A 61 -6.29 5.44 13.13
C ALA A 61 -7.48 4.84 12.39
N PHE A 62 -7.43 4.80 11.06
CA PHE A 62 -8.48 4.22 10.21
C PHE A 62 -7.86 3.21 9.24
N ASP A 63 -8.50 2.05 9.12
CA ASP A 63 -8.12 1.04 8.13
C ASP A 63 -8.63 1.45 6.74
N LEU A 64 -7.73 1.82 5.83
CA LEU A 64 -8.06 2.21 4.46
C LEU A 64 -8.49 1.03 3.59
N MET A 65 -8.26 -0.21 4.06
CA MET A 65 -8.70 -1.42 3.38
C MET A 65 -10.07 -1.92 3.88
N ALA A 66 -10.64 -1.31 4.91
CA ALA A 66 -11.98 -1.64 5.37
C ALA A 66 -13.07 -1.09 4.44
N ASP A 67 -14.29 -1.60 4.54
CA ASP A 67 -15.46 -0.99 3.88
C ASP A 67 -15.64 0.43 4.43
N LYS A 68 -15.53 1.45 3.56
CA LYS A 68 -15.69 2.86 3.90
C LYS A 68 -16.98 3.16 4.66
N LYS A 69 -18.08 2.45 4.38
CA LYS A 69 -19.36 2.63 5.07
C LYS A 69 -19.35 2.12 6.51
N ARG A 70 -18.38 1.27 6.85
CA ARG A 70 -18.23 0.62 8.15
C ARG A 70 -16.95 1.02 8.87
N GLN A 71 -16.19 1.97 8.33
CA GLN A 71 -14.97 2.45 8.95
C GLN A 71 -15.26 3.04 10.33
N ARG A 72 -14.51 2.53 11.30
CA ARG A 72 -14.48 3.05 12.67
C ARG A 72 -13.02 3.24 13.05
N PRO A 73 -12.71 4.21 13.93
CA PRO A 73 -11.37 4.33 14.48
C PRO A 73 -10.91 3.01 15.09
N LEU A 74 -9.71 2.58 14.72
CA LEU A 74 -9.02 1.48 15.39
C LEU A 74 -8.41 2.00 16.69
N ALA A 75 -8.48 1.18 17.73
CA ALA A 75 -7.82 1.48 18.99
C ALA A 75 -6.33 1.14 18.87
N LEU A 76 -5.45 2.08 19.19
CA LEU A 76 -4.04 1.77 19.41
C LEU A 76 -3.89 1.07 20.76
N ARG A 77 -3.23 -0.10 20.82
CA ARG A 77 -2.94 -0.76 22.09
C ARG A 77 -1.47 -1.12 22.21
N GLU A 78 -1.03 -1.25 23.44
CA GLU A 78 0.28 -1.75 23.79
C GLU A 78 0.13 -3.20 24.27
N ARG A 79 0.94 -4.09 23.71
CA ARG A 79 1.02 -5.49 24.10
C ARG A 79 1.98 -5.63 25.28
N LEU A 80 1.88 -6.77 25.99
CA LEU A 80 2.72 -7.06 27.17
C LEU A 80 4.22 -7.10 26.87
N ASP A 81 4.61 -7.30 25.61
CA ASP A 81 6.00 -7.27 25.13
C ASP A 81 6.49 -5.86 24.75
N GLY A 82 5.68 -4.82 25.01
CA GLY A 82 5.97 -3.43 24.64
C GLY A 82 5.74 -3.10 23.16
N ALA A 83 5.29 -4.07 22.35
CA ALA A 83 4.93 -3.81 20.97
C ALA A 83 3.57 -3.11 20.88
N THR A 84 3.44 -2.16 19.95
CA THR A 84 2.15 -1.52 19.66
C THR A 84 1.37 -2.33 18.62
N ASP A 85 0.06 -2.46 18.83
CA ASP A 85 -0.86 -3.07 17.87
C ASP A 85 -2.06 -2.17 17.54
N LEU A 86 -2.69 -2.49 16.40
CA LEU A 86 -3.96 -1.91 15.95
C LEU A 86 -4.95 -3.07 15.74
N PRO A 87 -5.68 -3.51 16.78
CA PRO A 87 -6.55 -4.66 16.68
C PRO A 87 -7.67 -4.40 15.66
N GLY A 88 -7.87 -5.36 14.77
CA GLY A 88 -8.83 -5.24 13.67
C GLY A 88 -8.29 -4.55 12.42
N LEU A 89 -7.01 -4.19 12.37
CA LEU A 89 -6.36 -3.75 11.14
C LEU A 89 -6.30 -4.89 10.12
N THR A 90 -6.84 -4.65 8.92
CA THR A 90 -6.81 -5.61 7.82
C THR A 90 -5.42 -5.69 7.22
N THR A 91 -4.93 -6.91 7.05
CA THR A 91 -3.67 -7.21 6.35
C THR A 91 -3.97 -7.97 5.06
N HIS A 92 -3.36 -7.54 3.96
CA HIS A 92 -3.50 -8.15 2.65
C HIS A 92 -2.19 -8.83 2.22
N ALA A 93 -2.27 -10.07 1.76
CA ALA A 93 -1.13 -10.73 1.12
C ALA A 93 -0.86 -10.10 -0.25
N ILE A 94 0.42 -9.85 -0.55
CA ILE A 94 0.87 -9.31 -1.83
C ILE A 94 1.69 -10.40 -2.52
N THR A 95 1.14 -10.98 -3.59
CA THR A 95 1.77 -12.10 -4.31
C THR A 95 2.25 -11.74 -5.70
N SER A 96 1.86 -10.57 -6.19
CA SER A 96 2.19 -10.06 -7.52
C SER A 96 2.27 -8.54 -7.52
N VAL A 97 2.91 -7.98 -8.55
CA VAL A 97 2.92 -6.53 -8.82
C VAL A 97 1.49 -6.01 -8.99
N ASP A 98 0.65 -6.81 -9.62
CA ASP A 98 -0.76 -6.52 -9.86
C ASP A 98 -1.54 -6.40 -8.53
N ASP A 99 -1.29 -7.29 -7.55
CA ASP A 99 -1.83 -7.17 -6.19
C ASP A 99 -1.33 -5.92 -5.48
N ALA A 100 -0.02 -5.64 -5.56
CA ALA A 100 0.59 -4.47 -4.94
C ALA A 100 -0.03 -3.17 -5.44
N MET A 101 -0.26 -3.08 -6.76
CA MET A 101 -0.86 -1.91 -7.37
C MET A 101 -2.33 -1.78 -7.03
N ARG A 102 -3.11 -2.87 -7.07
CA ARG A 102 -4.51 -2.84 -6.61
C ARG A 102 -4.61 -2.40 -5.15
N PHE A 103 -3.71 -2.88 -4.29
CA PHE A 103 -3.65 -2.52 -2.88
C PHE A 103 -3.41 -1.01 -2.69
N LEU A 104 -2.38 -0.46 -3.35
CA LEU A 104 -2.08 0.98 -3.29
C LEU A 104 -3.23 1.84 -3.83
N HIS A 105 -3.81 1.45 -4.97
CA HIS A 105 -4.94 2.16 -5.56
C HIS A 105 -6.17 2.15 -4.67
N ARG A 106 -6.47 1.03 -4.03
CA ARG A 106 -7.62 0.91 -3.14
C ARG A 106 -7.51 1.82 -1.92
N GLY A 107 -6.31 2.00 -1.37
CA GLY A 107 -6.10 2.86 -0.21
C GLY A 107 -6.04 4.35 -0.52
N TYR A 108 -5.71 4.70 -1.77
CA TYR A 108 -5.67 6.09 -2.21
C TYR A 108 -7.05 6.65 -2.58
N VAL A 109 -7.91 5.83 -3.19
CA VAL A 109 -9.22 6.25 -3.74
C VAL A 109 -10.30 6.20 -2.68
#